data_AF-A0A970GTG6-F1
#
_entry.id   AF-A0A970GTG6-F1
#
_cell.length_a   1.000
_cell.length_b   1.000
_cell.length_c   1.000
_cell.angle_alpha   90.00
_cell.angle_beta   90.00
_cell.angle_gamma   90.00
#
_symmetry.space_group_name_H-M   'P 1'
#
loop_
_entity.id
_entity.type
_entity.pdbx_description
1 polymer ?
#
loop_
_entity_poly.entity_id
_entity_poly.type
_entity_poly.pdbx_seq_one_letter_code
_entity_poly.pdbx_strand_id
1 'polypeptide(L)'
;MRKLDGALKQAFKGIRNLTDKMGLGRAAAVFKHVDTPADLAAISKVAQMNPDAAYFTLKHGGRQGVYIVKTLGGSEAGVAAMAKAARKGPRAIEWLARGGAGHKYVLRTRFGARFIKTLRLDRPQQLVTETARNSPGLRGVLWVATGLTLLGSVLAFVEAGRRILRARRKLEIP
;
A
#
# COMPACT_ATOMS: atom_id res chain seq x y z
N MET A 1 15.55 25.40 -33.86
CA MET A 1 15.58 26.38 -32.75
C MET A 1 14.39 26.27 -31.80
N ARG A 2 13.12 26.31 -32.24
CA ARG A 2 11.92 26.28 -31.35
C ARG A 2 11.86 25.18 -30.26
N LYS A 3 12.33 23.95 -30.52
CA LYS A 3 12.32 22.86 -29.52
C LYS A 3 13.32 23.09 -28.37
N LEU A 4 14.46 23.73 -28.67
CA LEU A 4 15.50 24.05 -27.69
C LEU A 4 15.00 25.12 -26.72
N ASP A 5 14.31 26.14 -27.23
CA ASP A 5 13.69 27.21 -26.43
C ASP A 5 12.62 26.67 -25.47
N GLY A 6 11.84 25.68 -25.91
CA GLY A 6 10.83 25.02 -25.08
C GLY A 6 11.45 24.28 -23.90
N ALA A 7 12.48 23.46 -24.15
CA ALA A 7 13.19 22.72 -23.11
C ALA A 7 13.89 23.66 -22.12
N LEU A 8 14.49 24.75 -22.61
CA LEU A 8 15.13 25.77 -21.76
C LEU A 8 14.12 26.44 -20.83
N LYS A 9 12.97 26.88 -21.36
CA LYS A 9 11.89 27.48 -20.58
C LYS A 9 11.38 26.52 -19.49
N GLN A 10 11.29 25.24 -19.81
CA GLN A 10 10.83 24.22 -18.88
C GLN A 10 11.86 23.98 -17.76
N ALA A 11 13.15 23.98 -18.09
CA ALA A 11 14.23 23.91 -17.11
C ALA A 11 14.22 25.14 -16.19
N PHE A 12 14.14 26.36 -16.72
CA PHE A 12 14.04 27.58 -15.91
C PHE A 12 12.82 27.59 -14.99
N LYS A 13 11.67 27.12 -15.49
CA LYS A 13 10.46 26.98 -14.67
C LYS A 13 10.67 25.97 -13.52
N GLY A 14 11.31 24.84 -13.82
CA GLY A 14 11.67 23.86 -12.79
C GLY A 14 12.62 24.43 -11.73
N ILE A 15 13.64 25.19 -12.15
CA ILE A 15 14.62 25.83 -11.26
C ILE A 15 13.92 26.82 -10.32
N ARG A 16 13.07 27.68 -10.88
CA ARG A 16 12.33 28.68 -10.12
C ARG A 16 11.40 28.01 -9.11
N ASN A 17 10.59 27.05 -9.54
CA ASN A 17 9.68 26.33 -8.66
C ASN A 17 10.41 25.61 -7.52
N LEU A 18 11.57 25.04 -7.82
CA LEU A 18 12.39 24.32 -6.85
C LEU A 18 12.95 25.28 -5.78
N THR A 19 13.46 26.42 -6.23
CA THR A 19 13.99 27.49 -5.38
C THR A 19 12.89 28.10 -4.52
N ASP A 20 11.71 28.37 -5.09
CA ASP A 20 10.57 28.95 -4.38
C ASP A 20 10.04 28.01 -3.28
N LYS A 21 10.12 26.69 -3.47
CA LYS A 21 9.59 25.70 -2.51
C LYS A 21 10.57 25.26 -1.43
N MET A 22 11.86 25.20 -1.74
CA MET A 22 12.86 24.67 -0.80
C MET A 22 13.85 25.73 -0.29
N GLY A 23 13.89 26.91 -0.91
CA GLY A 23 14.92 27.92 -0.69
C GLY A 23 16.22 27.61 -1.42
N LEU A 24 17.02 28.65 -1.67
CA LEU A 24 18.25 28.59 -2.47
C LEU A 24 19.25 27.54 -1.98
N GLY A 25 19.51 27.46 -0.67
CA GLY A 25 20.49 26.53 -0.11
C GLY A 25 20.13 25.06 -0.30
N ARG A 26 18.84 24.71 -0.11
CA ARG A 26 18.37 23.33 -0.33
C ARG A 26 18.26 23.00 -1.82
N ALA A 27 17.85 23.96 -2.65
CA ALA A 27 17.81 23.80 -4.10
C ALA A 27 19.22 23.56 -4.67
N ALA A 28 20.24 24.32 -4.25
CA ALA A 28 21.64 24.12 -4.65
C ALA A 28 22.14 22.70 -4.34
N ALA A 29 21.85 22.20 -3.14
CA ALA A 29 22.21 20.84 -2.73
C ALA A 29 21.49 19.74 -3.53
N VAL A 30 20.37 20.07 -4.16
CA VAL A 30 19.63 19.16 -5.05
C VAL A 30 20.16 19.25 -6.48
N PHE A 31 20.54 20.44 -6.95
CA PHE A 31 21.05 20.65 -8.31
C PHE A 31 22.28 19.83 -8.65
N LYS A 32 23.17 19.58 -7.68
CA LYS A 32 24.33 18.68 -7.88
C LYS A 32 23.97 17.23 -8.25
N HIS A 33 22.69 16.86 -8.19
CA HIS A 33 22.20 15.53 -8.54
C HIS A 33 21.26 15.56 -9.75
N VAL A 34 21.12 16.70 -10.43
CA VAL A 34 20.26 16.86 -11.61
C VAL A 34 21.13 16.76 -12.86
N ASP A 35 20.97 15.68 -13.61
CA ASP A 35 21.72 15.46 -14.87
C ASP A 35 20.89 15.90 -16.08
N THR A 36 19.56 15.80 -16.00
CA THR A 36 18.64 16.08 -17.12
C THR A 36 17.50 17.01 -16.73
N PRO A 37 16.90 17.73 -17.70
CA PRO A 37 15.70 18.54 -17.47
C PRO A 37 14.51 17.72 -16.93
N ALA A 38 14.46 16.42 -17.26
CA ALA A 38 13.44 15.51 -16.76
C ALA A 38 13.60 15.22 -15.26
N ASP A 39 14.85 15.14 -14.76
CA ASP A 39 15.13 14.96 -13.33
C ASP A 39 14.61 16.15 -12.56
N LEU A 40 14.89 17.35 -13.07
CA LEU A 40 14.45 18.60 -12.47
C LEU A 40 12.93 18.67 -12.37
N ALA A 41 12.21 18.27 -13.42
CA ALA A 41 10.75 18.25 -13.43
C ALA A 41 10.19 17.24 -12.40
N ALA A 42 10.77 16.04 -12.33
CA ALA A 42 10.35 15.01 -11.38
C ALA A 42 10.57 15.46 -9.92
N ILE A 43 11.73 16.07 -9.64
CA ILE A 43 12.06 16.58 -8.31
C ILE A 43 11.17 17.77 -7.95
N SER A 44 10.94 18.70 -8.88
CA SER A 44 10.04 19.83 -8.64
C SER A 44 8.62 19.35 -8.31
N LYS A 45 8.12 18.31 -8.98
CA LYS A 45 6.82 17.71 -8.68
C LYS A 45 6.74 17.16 -7.26
N VAL A 46 7.78 16.46 -6.80
CA VAL A 46 7.82 15.96 -5.41
C VAL A 46 7.96 17.11 -4.41
N ALA A 47 8.78 18.11 -4.71
CA ALA A 47 8.97 19.28 -3.85
C ALA A 47 7.69 20.12 -3.69
N GLN A 48 6.80 20.14 -4.69
CA GLN A 48 5.49 20.77 -4.58
C GLN A 48 4.58 20.08 -3.56
N MET A 49 4.64 18.74 -3.47
CA MET A 49 3.86 17.96 -2.51
C MET A 49 4.50 17.97 -1.13
N ASN A 50 5.82 17.75 -1.06
CA ASN A 50 6.57 17.75 0.19
C ASN A 50 8.04 18.15 -0.06
N PRO A 51 8.42 19.39 0.29
CA PRO A 51 9.78 19.89 0.04
C PRO A 51 10.84 19.16 0.86
N ASP A 52 10.52 18.76 2.10
CA ASP A 52 11.45 18.02 2.95
C ASP A 52 11.71 16.61 2.40
N ALA A 53 10.65 15.92 1.95
CA ALA A 53 10.78 14.61 1.35
C ALA A 53 11.67 14.66 0.09
N ALA A 54 11.49 15.66 -0.77
CA ALA A 54 12.37 15.86 -1.92
C ALA A 54 13.82 16.07 -1.48
N TYR A 55 14.07 17.06 -0.61
CA TYR A 55 15.41 17.42 -0.16
C TYR A 55 16.14 16.26 0.52
N PHE A 56 15.53 15.61 1.51
CA PHE A 56 16.17 14.53 2.26
C PHE A 56 16.34 13.26 1.43
N THR A 57 15.44 12.99 0.48
CA THR A 57 15.60 11.87 -0.46
C THR A 57 16.84 12.02 -1.31
N LEU A 58 17.10 13.24 -1.79
CA LEU A 58 18.28 13.56 -2.58
C LEU A 58 19.54 13.68 -1.72
N LYS A 59 19.46 14.33 -0.54
CA LYS A 59 20.58 14.48 0.39
C LYS A 59 21.14 13.13 0.84
N HIS A 60 20.27 12.18 1.17
CA HIS A 60 20.67 10.88 1.68
C HIS A 60 20.83 9.82 0.59
N GLY A 61 20.11 9.93 -0.52
CA GLY A 61 20.14 8.96 -1.61
C GLY A 61 21.06 9.30 -2.77
N GLY A 62 21.52 10.56 -2.90
CA GLY A 62 22.30 11.02 -4.06
C GLY A 62 21.64 10.62 -5.38
N ARG A 63 22.40 9.92 -6.24
CA ARG A 63 21.92 9.43 -7.54
C ARG A 63 20.77 8.41 -7.43
N GLN A 64 20.75 7.58 -6.38
CA GLN A 64 19.62 6.70 -6.11
C GLN A 64 18.37 7.47 -5.67
N GLY A 65 18.54 8.61 -5.00
CA GLY A 65 17.45 9.50 -4.64
C GLY A 65 16.70 10.04 -5.86
N VAL A 66 17.42 10.38 -6.93
CA VAL A 66 16.83 10.81 -8.21
C VAL A 66 16.00 9.68 -8.83
N TYR A 67 16.53 8.45 -8.82
CA TYR A 67 15.80 7.27 -9.30
C TYR A 67 14.50 7.06 -8.52
N ILE A 68 14.55 7.07 -7.19
CA ILE A 68 13.36 6.95 -6.33
C ILE A 68 12.33 8.03 -6.65
N VAL A 69 12.75 9.28 -6.80
CA VAL A 69 11.87 10.40 -7.11
C VAL A 69 11.15 10.19 -8.44
N LYS A 70 11.83 9.69 -9.46
CA LYS A 70 11.20 9.35 -10.75
C LYS A 70 10.19 8.21 -10.63
N THR A 71 10.51 7.18 -9.87
CA THR A 71 9.69 5.97 -9.77
C THR A 71 8.47 6.16 -8.87
N LEU A 72 8.64 6.85 -7.72
CA LEU A 72 7.61 6.97 -6.68
C LEU A 72 6.97 8.36 -6.59
N GLY A 73 7.62 9.41 -7.12
CA GLY A 73 7.15 10.79 -7.05
C GLY A 73 5.89 11.10 -7.86
N GLY A 74 5.34 10.11 -8.56
CA GLY A 74 4.07 10.22 -9.29
C GLY A 74 2.82 10.14 -8.41
N SER A 75 2.91 9.56 -7.21
CA SER A 75 1.75 9.31 -6.34
C SER A 75 1.95 9.85 -4.92
N GLU A 76 0.86 10.27 -4.27
CA GLU A 76 0.90 10.74 -2.87
C GLU A 76 1.41 9.65 -1.91
N ALA A 77 1.02 8.39 -2.13
CA ALA A 77 1.50 7.25 -1.34
C ALA A 77 3.02 7.07 -1.48
N GLY A 78 3.56 7.26 -2.69
CA GLY A 78 5.00 7.22 -2.94
C GLY A 78 5.73 8.37 -2.24
N VAL A 79 5.18 9.58 -2.25
CA VAL A 79 5.74 10.74 -1.52
C VAL A 79 5.69 10.53 -0.01
N ALA A 80 4.63 9.95 0.54
CA ALA A 80 4.54 9.60 1.94
C ALA A 80 5.58 8.53 2.34
N ALA A 81 5.85 7.56 1.47
CA ALA A 81 6.90 6.57 1.67
C ALA A 81 8.30 7.21 1.65
N MET A 82 8.56 8.13 0.71
CA MET A 82 9.79 8.92 0.65
C MET A 82 9.97 9.75 1.92
N ALA A 83 8.94 10.44 2.40
CA ALA A 83 8.99 11.23 3.63
C ALA A 83 9.33 10.37 4.87
N LYS A 84 8.77 9.15 4.95
CA LYS A 84 9.10 8.20 6.04
C LYS A 84 10.53 7.68 5.94
N ALA A 85 11.02 7.39 4.73
CA ALA A 85 12.38 6.95 4.51
C ALA A 85 13.38 8.07 4.82
N ALA A 86 13.12 9.28 4.34
CA ALA A 86 13.86 10.49 4.62
C ALA A 86 14.08 10.71 6.13
N ARG A 87 13.02 10.61 6.94
CA ARG A 87 13.10 10.75 8.41
C ARG A 87 13.97 9.68 9.09
N LYS A 88 14.08 8.49 8.50
CA LYS A 88 14.88 7.38 9.03
C LYS A 88 16.35 7.44 8.60
N GLY A 89 16.69 8.30 7.63
CA GLY A 89 18.06 8.50 7.15
C GLY A 89 18.48 7.55 6.02
N PRO A 90 19.80 7.50 5.72
CA PRO A 90 20.32 6.98 4.45
C PRO A 90 20.04 5.48 4.21
N ARG A 91 20.12 4.65 5.25
CA ARG A 91 19.82 3.21 5.14
C ARG A 91 18.38 2.95 4.68
N ALA A 92 17.43 3.79 5.10
CA ALA A 92 16.03 3.64 4.70
C ALA A 92 15.80 4.06 3.24
N ILE A 93 16.58 5.03 2.75
CA ILE A 93 16.53 5.46 1.35
C ILE A 93 17.13 4.38 0.46
N GLU A 94 18.25 3.79 0.86
CA GLU A 94 18.86 2.68 0.15
C GLU A 94 17.91 1.46 0.11
N TRP A 95 17.22 1.18 1.21
CA TRP A 95 16.18 0.16 1.26
C TRP A 95 15.02 0.46 0.29
N LEU A 96 14.62 1.73 0.19
CA LEU A 96 13.59 2.19 -0.75
C LEU A 96 14.06 2.10 -2.21
N ALA A 97 15.32 2.44 -2.49
CA ALA A 97 15.95 2.36 -3.81
C ALA A 97 16.01 0.94 -4.35
N ARG A 98 16.27 -0.04 -3.48
CA ARG A 98 16.26 -1.48 -3.83
C ARG A 98 14.84 -2.02 -4.09
N GLY A 99 13.84 -1.16 -4.28
CA GLY A 99 12.43 -1.52 -4.48
C GLY A 99 11.77 -2.10 -3.24
N GLY A 100 12.37 -1.89 -2.06
CA GLY A 100 12.18 -2.81 -0.95
C GLY A 100 12.54 -4.22 -1.41
N ALA A 101 13.82 -4.56 -1.54
CA ALA A 101 14.25 -5.96 -1.74
C ALA A 101 13.77 -6.87 -0.59
N GLY A 102 13.35 -6.26 0.52
CA GLY A 102 12.56 -6.89 1.56
C GLY A 102 11.05 -6.97 1.28
N HIS A 103 10.40 -6.20 0.42
CA HIS A 103 8.93 -6.14 0.26
C HIS A 103 8.28 -7.52 0.12
N LYS A 104 8.82 -8.44 -0.70
CA LYS A 104 8.34 -9.83 -0.77
C LYS A 104 8.56 -10.60 0.54
N TYR A 105 9.71 -10.42 1.19
CA TYR A 105 10.10 -11.07 2.44
C TYR A 105 9.48 -10.42 3.70
N VAL A 106 9.16 -9.13 3.67
CA VAL A 106 8.62 -8.27 4.72
C VAL A 106 7.11 -8.36 4.68
N LEU A 107 6.49 -8.50 3.50
CA LEU A 107 5.11 -8.96 3.40
C LEU A 107 5.00 -10.38 3.94
N ARG A 108 5.87 -11.32 3.53
CA ARG A 108 5.85 -12.70 4.07
C ARG A 108 6.09 -12.75 5.58
N THR A 109 7.07 -12.03 6.11
CA THR A 109 7.36 -12.03 7.55
C THR A 109 6.36 -11.21 8.35
N ARG A 110 5.80 -10.10 7.82
CA ARG A 110 4.67 -9.40 8.47
C ARG A 110 3.39 -10.22 8.41
N PHE A 111 3.13 -10.92 7.32
CA PHE A 111 1.97 -11.80 7.19
C PHE A 111 2.13 -12.99 8.12
N GLY A 112 3.30 -13.63 8.16
CA GLY A 112 3.62 -14.70 9.12
C GLY A 112 3.55 -14.21 10.57
N ALA A 113 4.09 -13.03 10.89
CA ALA A 113 4.01 -12.45 12.21
C ALA A 113 2.57 -12.07 12.60
N ARG A 114 1.77 -11.55 11.66
CA ARG A 114 0.32 -11.34 11.87
C ARG A 114 -0.39 -12.67 12.05
N PHE A 115 -0.11 -13.67 11.23
CA PHE A 115 -0.71 -14.99 11.32
C PHE A 115 -0.44 -15.65 12.68
N ILE A 116 0.83 -15.68 13.11
CA ILE A 116 1.24 -16.19 14.42
C ILE A 116 0.61 -15.37 15.55
N LYS A 117 0.58 -14.03 15.42
CA LYS A 117 -0.03 -13.16 16.44
C LYS A 117 -1.54 -13.35 16.52
N THR A 118 -2.22 -13.57 15.40
CA THR A 118 -3.67 -13.79 15.34
C THR A 118 -4.06 -15.17 15.83
N LEU A 119 -3.23 -16.20 15.60
CA LEU A 119 -3.36 -17.52 16.23
C LEU A 119 -3.13 -17.44 17.74
N ARG A 120 -2.10 -16.71 18.19
CA ARG A 120 -1.83 -16.53 19.63
C ARG A 120 -2.90 -15.73 20.37
N LEU A 121 -3.64 -14.88 19.67
CA LEU A 121 -4.71 -14.04 20.24
C LEU A 121 -6.11 -14.64 20.04
N ASP A 122 -6.22 -15.89 19.56
CA ASP A 122 -7.49 -16.59 19.32
C ASP A 122 -8.52 -15.79 18.49
N ARG A 123 -8.05 -15.09 17.44
CA ARG A 123 -8.92 -14.32 16.52
C ARG A 123 -8.93 -14.89 15.10
N PRO A 124 -9.26 -16.18 14.89
CA PRO A 124 -9.23 -16.81 13.56
C PRO A 124 -10.20 -16.15 12.56
N GLN A 125 -11.24 -15.47 13.05
CA GLN A 125 -12.21 -14.73 12.24
C GLN A 125 -11.56 -13.62 11.40
N GLN A 126 -10.50 -12.98 11.92
CA GLN A 126 -9.76 -11.93 11.18
C GLN A 126 -8.90 -12.50 10.05
N LEU A 127 -8.41 -13.73 10.20
CA LEU A 127 -7.67 -14.43 9.15
C LEU A 127 -8.57 -14.84 8.00
N VAL A 128 -9.78 -15.34 8.30
CA VAL A 128 -10.77 -15.69 7.28
C VAL A 128 -11.19 -14.46 6.48
N THR A 129 -11.41 -13.32 7.14
CA THR A 129 -11.80 -12.07 6.48
C THR A 129 -10.68 -11.42 5.67
N GLU A 130 -9.43 -11.43 6.14
CA GLU A 130 -8.28 -10.97 5.35
C GLU A 130 -8.01 -11.89 4.14
N THR A 131 -8.10 -13.22 4.32
CA THR A 131 -7.89 -14.21 3.24
C THR A 131 -9.00 -14.17 2.20
N ALA A 132 -10.25 -13.97 2.63
CA ALA A 132 -11.39 -13.78 1.75
C ALA A 132 -11.35 -12.43 0.98
N ARG A 133 -10.65 -11.40 1.49
CA ARG A 133 -10.46 -10.14 0.74
C ARG A 133 -9.48 -10.27 -0.41
N ASN A 134 -8.44 -11.10 -0.27
CA ASN A 134 -7.38 -11.23 -1.27
C ASN A 134 -7.64 -12.32 -2.33
N SER A 135 -8.62 -13.21 -2.13
CA SER A 135 -8.85 -14.35 -3.01
C SER A 135 -10.34 -14.48 -3.35
N PRO A 136 -10.79 -14.09 -4.56
CA PRO A 136 -12.21 -14.13 -4.93
C PRO A 136 -12.77 -15.56 -4.96
N GLY A 137 -11.95 -16.57 -5.26
CA GLY A 137 -12.36 -17.99 -5.23
C GLY A 137 -12.70 -18.51 -3.83
N LEU A 138 -11.99 -18.04 -2.79
CA LEU A 138 -12.27 -18.44 -1.40
C LEU A 138 -13.58 -17.85 -0.87
N ARG A 139 -13.99 -16.66 -1.36
CA ARG A 139 -15.31 -16.11 -1.05
C ARG A 139 -16.42 -17.04 -1.53
N GLY A 140 -16.30 -17.57 -2.76
CA GLY A 140 -17.27 -18.52 -3.30
C GLY A 140 -17.42 -19.75 -2.41
N VAL A 141 -16.31 -20.35 -2.00
CA VAL A 141 -16.31 -21.53 -1.12
C VAL A 141 -16.92 -21.23 0.26
N LEU A 142 -16.59 -20.08 0.85
CA LEU A 142 -17.16 -19.65 2.14
C LEU A 142 -18.67 -19.41 2.05
N TRP A 143 -19.16 -18.78 0.98
CA TRP A 143 -20.60 -18.59 0.76
C TRP A 143 -21.33 -19.90 0.52
N VAL A 144 -20.74 -20.84 -0.24
CA VAL A 144 -21.31 -22.17 -0.46
C VAL A 144 -21.36 -22.98 0.84
N ALA A 145 -20.29 -22.97 1.63
CA ALA A 145 -20.26 -23.65 2.93
C ALA A 145 -21.29 -23.05 3.90
N THR A 146 -21.39 -21.72 3.96
CA THR A 146 -22.39 -21.04 4.79
C THR A 146 -23.81 -21.41 4.32
N GLY A 147 -24.07 -21.38 3.02
CA GLY A 147 -25.35 -21.79 2.44
C GLY A 147 -25.72 -23.24 2.76
N LEU A 148 -24.77 -24.16 2.67
CA LEU A 148 -24.94 -25.58 3.02
C LEU A 148 -25.27 -25.78 4.50
N THR A 149 -24.57 -25.08 5.40
CA THR A 149 -24.88 -25.16 6.84
C THR A 149 -26.27 -24.62 7.16
N LEU A 150 -26.68 -23.53 6.50
CA LEU A 150 -28.00 -22.91 6.70
C LEU A 150 -29.12 -23.82 6.18
N LEU A 151 -28.93 -24.44 5.01
CA LEU A 151 -29.84 -25.47 4.48
C LEU A 151 -29.97 -26.67 5.42
N GLY A 152 -28.85 -27.16 5.95
CA GLY A 152 -28.85 -28.26 6.93
C GLY A 152 -29.61 -27.91 8.20
N SER A 153 -29.44 -26.69 8.74
CA SER A 153 -30.17 -26.23 9.91
C SER A 153 -31.68 -26.10 9.67
N VAL A 154 -32.09 -25.64 8.48
CA VAL A 154 -33.52 -25.55 8.11
C VAL A 154 -34.14 -26.94 8.00
N LEU A 155 -33.45 -27.89 7.37
CA LEU A 155 -33.93 -29.27 7.27
C LEU A 155 -34.05 -29.95 8.63
N ALA A 156 -33.04 -29.79 9.50
CA ALA A 156 -33.07 -30.31 10.86
C ALA A 156 -34.22 -29.70 11.68
N PHE A 157 -34.48 -28.40 11.52
CA PHE A 157 -35.60 -27.71 12.18
C PHE A 157 -36.96 -28.25 11.71
N VAL A 158 -37.12 -28.45 10.40
CA VAL A 158 -38.35 -29.02 9.81
C VAL A 158 -38.56 -30.47 10.25
N GLU A 159 -37.51 -31.28 10.32
CA GLU A 159 -37.58 -32.65 10.83
C GLU A 159 -37.96 -32.70 12.31
N ALA A 160 -37.37 -31.82 13.14
CA ALA A 160 -37.73 -31.69 14.55
C ALA A 160 -39.20 -31.29 14.72
N GLY A 161 -39.68 -30.30 13.95
CA GLY A 161 -41.08 -29.90 13.95
C GLY A 161 -42.03 -31.02 13.53
N ARG A 162 -41.69 -31.80 12.50
CA ARG A 162 -42.48 -32.98 12.09
C ARG A 162 -42.50 -34.06 13.16
N ARG A 163 -41.40 -34.30 13.88
CA ARG A 163 -41.36 -35.28 14.99
C ARG A 163 -42.28 -34.86 16.13
N ILE A 164 -42.29 -33.58 16.49
CA ILE A 164 -43.16 -33.02 17.53
C ILE A 164 -44.64 -33.13 17.12
N LEU A 165 -44.99 -32.80 15.87
CA LEU A 165 -46.36 -32.92 15.37
C LEU A 165 -46.84 -34.37 15.31
N ARG A 166 -45.98 -35.33 14.96
CA ARG A 166 -46.32 -36.77 15.00
C ARG A 166 -46.47 -37.29 16.42
N ALA A 167 -45.64 -36.82 17.36
CA ALA A 167 -45.76 -37.18 18.77
C ALA A 167 -47.07 -36.66 19.37
N ARG A 168 -47.46 -35.43 19.03
CA ARG A 168 -48.76 -34.85 19.43
C ARG A 168 -49.94 -35.63 18.85
N ARG A 169 -49.89 -35.99 17.57
CA ARG A 169 -50.95 -36.79 16.92
C ARG A 169 -51.10 -38.19 17.51
N LYS A 170 -50.05 -38.78 18.10
CA LYS A 170 -50.11 -40.06 18.82
C LYS A 170 -50.70 -39.92 20.24
N LEU A 171 -50.69 -38.73 20.82
CA LEU A 171 -51.27 -38.44 22.15
C LEU A 171 -52.74 -38.02 22.08
N GLU A 172 -53.25 -37.68 20.89
CA GLU A 172 -54.64 -37.28 20.63
C GLU A 172 -55.52 -38.43 20.10
N ILE A 173 -55.05 -39.68 20.13
CA ILE A 173 -55.88 -40.86 19.84
C ILE A 173 -56.35 -41.44 21.20
N PRO A 174 -57.64 -41.32 21.57
CA PRO A 174 -58.21 -42.02 22.71
C PRO A 174 -58.29 -43.54 22.48
#